data_AF-A0A1Q8B9J3-F1
#
_entry.id   AF-A0A1Q8B9J3-F1
#
_cell.length_a   1.000
_cell.length_b   1.000
_cell.length_c   1.000
_cell.angle_alpha   90.00
_cell.angle_beta   90.00
_cell.angle_gamma   90.00
#
_symmetry.space_group_name_H-M   'P 1'
#
loop_
_entity.id
_entity.type
_entity.pdbx_description
1 polymer ?
#
loop_
_entity_poly.entity_id
_entity_poly.type
_entity_poly.pdbx_seq_one_letter_code
_entity_poly.pdbx_strand_id
1 'polypeptide(L)'
;MTQDSFEQIVQASIGQAMSKTLGKQVLKAITLYFDLKTVASDPEAFGKVLDKLFGGTSKVLKQVIGQTLITKVNGQVDDRRAREFPEWIQIARAKFLSSSRLPA
;
A
#
# COMPACT_ATOMS: atom_id res chain seq x y z
N MET A 1 -10.08 -9.96 -19.62
CA MET A 1 -9.14 -9.46 -18.59
C MET A 1 -9.96 -8.63 -17.62
N THR A 2 -10.18 -9.13 -16.41
CA THR A 2 -10.82 -8.36 -15.34
C THR A 2 -9.82 -7.29 -14.91
N GLN A 3 -10.22 -6.02 -15.01
CA GLN A 3 -9.45 -4.93 -14.43
C GLN A 3 -9.39 -5.17 -12.92
N ASP A 4 -8.18 -5.35 -12.38
CA ASP A 4 -7.99 -5.49 -10.93
C ASP A 4 -8.59 -4.28 -10.22
N SER A 5 -9.38 -4.50 -9.17
CA SER A 5 -9.93 -3.41 -8.37
C SER A 5 -8.81 -2.69 -7.62
N PHE A 6 -9.05 -1.42 -7.24
CA PHE A 6 -8.04 -0.66 -6.50
C PHE A 6 -7.65 -1.37 -5.18
N GLU A 7 -8.62 -1.99 -4.51
CA GLU A 7 -8.43 -2.78 -3.30
C GLU A 7 -7.48 -3.98 -3.55
N GLN A 8 -7.63 -4.67 -4.68
CA GLN A 8 -6.75 -5.79 -5.07
C GLN A 8 -5.33 -5.30 -5.32
N ILE A 9 -5.16 -4.14 -5.97
CA ILE A 9 -3.85 -3.53 -6.19
C ILE A 9 -3.19 -3.13 -4.86
N VAL A 10 -3.95 -2.53 -3.94
CA VAL A 10 -3.46 -2.18 -2.59
C VAL A 10 -3.02 -3.45 -1.85
N GLN A 11 -3.86 -4.47 -1.80
CA GLN A 11 -3.54 -5.73 -1.13
C GLN A 11 -2.29 -6.41 -1.72
N ALA A 12 -2.19 -6.46 -3.05
CA ALA A 12 -1.03 -7.03 -3.75
C ALA A 12 0.25 -6.22 -3.49
N SER A 13 0.16 -4.89 -3.44
CA SER A 13 1.29 -4.01 -3.14
C SER A 13 1.82 -4.23 -1.73
N ILE A 14 0.93 -4.30 -0.75
CA ILE A 14 1.29 -4.57 0.64
C ILE A 14 1.92 -5.96 0.76
N GLY A 15 1.28 -6.98 0.18
CA GLY A 15 1.80 -8.35 0.20
C GLY A 15 3.20 -8.46 -0.40
N GLN A 16 3.43 -7.81 -1.54
CA GLN A 16 4.74 -7.77 -2.19
C GLN A 16 5.79 -7.03 -1.35
N ALA A 17 5.49 -5.81 -0.93
CA ALA A 17 6.40 -4.96 -0.16
C ALA A 17 6.80 -5.60 1.18
N MET A 18 5.81 -6.12 1.93
CA MET A 18 6.04 -6.76 3.21
C MET A 18 6.74 -8.10 3.08
N SER A 19 6.38 -8.93 2.08
CA SER A 19 7.10 -10.19 1.84
C SER A 19 8.57 -9.97 1.50
N LYS A 20 8.87 -8.91 0.72
CA LYS A 20 10.24 -8.55 0.36
C LYS A 20 11.03 -7.99 1.54
N THR A 21 10.39 -7.21 2.39
CA THR A 21 11.07 -6.50 3.50
C THR A 21 11.19 -7.34 4.76
N LEU A 22 10.14 -8.09 5.11
CA LEU A 22 10.02 -8.81 6.39
C LEU A 22 10.03 -10.34 6.23
N GLY A 23 9.87 -10.84 5.00
CA GLY A 23 9.70 -12.26 4.72
C GLY A 23 8.24 -12.73 4.79
N LYS A 24 7.94 -13.80 4.04
CA LYS A 24 6.58 -14.34 3.88
C LYS A 24 5.94 -14.81 5.19
N GLN A 25 6.74 -15.34 6.13
CA GLN A 25 6.23 -15.83 7.42
C GLN A 25 5.72 -14.69 8.30
N VAL A 26 6.46 -13.57 8.35
CA VAL A 26 6.06 -12.38 9.12
C VAL A 26 4.80 -11.76 8.52
N LEU A 27 4.70 -11.66 7.19
CA LEU A 27 3.46 -11.22 6.55
C LEU A 27 2.28 -12.12 6.93
N LYS A 28 2.45 -13.45 6.88
CA LYS A 28 1.40 -14.39 7.26
C LYS A 28 0.92 -14.17 8.69
N ALA A 29 1.85 -13.97 9.64
CA ALA A 29 1.50 -13.68 11.02
C ALA A 29 0.68 -12.39 11.16
N ILE A 30 1.05 -11.32 10.44
CA ILE A 30 0.31 -10.05 10.46
C ILE A 30 -1.09 -10.19 9.89
N THR A 31 -1.25 -10.98 8.82
CA THR A 31 -2.57 -11.23 8.21
C THR A 31 -3.53 -12.03 9.11
N LEU A 32 -3.04 -12.65 10.20
CA LEU A 32 -3.91 -13.24 11.22
C LEU A 32 -4.57 -12.17 12.11
N TYR A 33 -3.91 -11.03 12.30
CA TYR A 33 -4.38 -9.95 13.17
C TYR A 33 -5.03 -8.81 12.41
N PHE A 34 -4.79 -8.70 11.10
CA PHE A 34 -5.27 -7.60 10.29
C PHE A 34 -5.65 -8.03 8.87
N ASP A 35 -6.87 -7.70 8.45
CA ASP A 35 -7.32 -7.97 7.09
C ASP A 35 -6.83 -6.88 6.11
N LEU A 36 -5.91 -7.25 5.23
CA LEU A 36 -5.34 -6.36 4.21
C LEU A 36 -6.38 -5.79 3.23
N LYS A 37 -7.55 -6.42 3.11
CA LYS A 37 -8.64 -5.92 2.25
C LYS A 37 -9.20 -4.58 2.73
N THR A 38 -9.05 -4.29 4.03
CA THR A 38 -9.57 -3.07 4.64
C THR A 38 -8.68 -1.85 4.40
N VAL A 39 -7.41 -2.04 4.02
CA VAL A 39 -6.40 -0.96 3.96
C VAL A 39 -6.76 0.13 2.95
N ALA A 40 -7.39 -0.26 1.83
CA ALA A 40 -7.81 0.71 0.82
C ALA A 40 -8.90 1.66 1.34
N SER A 41 -9.72 1.20 2.30
CA SER A 41 -10.85 1.95 2.88
C SER A 41 -10.49 2.63 4.19
N ASP A 42 -9.59 2.04 4.99
CA ASP A 42 -9.08 2.57 6.24
C ASP A 42 -7.54 2.46 6.32
N PRO A 43 -6.83 3.34 5.60
CA PRO A 43 -5.37 3.31 5.60
C PRO A 43 -4.77 3.81 6.93
N GLU A 44 -5.52 4.58 7.71
CA GLU A 44 -5.07 5.08 9.01
C GLU A 44 -4.97 3.96 10.05
N ALA A 45 -5.97 3.09 10.12
CA ALA A 45 -5.95 1.94 11.02
C ALA A 45 -4.76 1.02 10.71
N PHE A 46 -4.50 0.74 9.44
CA PHE A 46 -3.35 -0.04 9.04
C PHE A 46 -2.02 0.65 9.40
N GLY A 47 -1.92 1.96 9.15
CA GLY A 47 -0.75 2.74 9.53
C GLY A 47 -0.46 2.64 11.03
N LYS A 48 -1.48 2.75 11.88
CA LYS A 48 -1.37 2.59 13.34
C LYS A 48 -0.99 1.17 13.76
N VAL A 49 -1.47 0.14 13.05
CA VAL A 49 -1.05 -1.25 13.29
C VAL A 49 0.43 -1.43 12.99
N LEU A 50 0.92 -0.87 11.88
CA LEU A 50 2.35 -0.89 11.56
C LEU A 50 3.18 -0.15 12.62
N ASP A 51 2.71 0.99 13.12
CA ASP A 51 3.39 1.74 14.19
C ASP A 51 3.49 0.90 15.47
N LYS A 52 2.40 0.23 15.86
CA LYS A 52 2.39 -0.63 17.06
C LYS A 52 3.30 -1.84 16.93
N LEU A 53 3.35 -2.47 15.75
CA LEU A 53 4.13 -3.68 15.53
C LEU A 53 5.62 -3.42 15.31
N PHE A 54 5.96 -2.31 14.65
CA PHE A 54 7.32 -2.06 14.16
C PHE A 54 7.98 -0.82 14.76
N GLY A 55 7.27 -0.03 15.58
CA GLY A 55 7.80 1.17 16.21
C GLY A 55 8.41 2.12 15.18
N GLY A 56 9.67 2.53 15.40
CA GLY A 56 10.38 3.44 14.48
C GLY A 56 10.60 2.89 13.06
N THR A 57 10.61 1.57 12.88
CA THR A 57 10.82 0.93 11.56
C THR A 57 9.57 0.98 10.68
N SER A 58 8.40 1.27 11.28
CA SER A 58 7.12 1.43 10.57
C SER A 58 7.19 2.47 9.45
N LYS A 59 7.96 3.55 9.64
CA LYS A 59 8.12 4.64 8.66
C LYS A 59 8.72 4.13 7.35
N VAL A 60 9.77 3.33 7.45
CA VAL A 60 10.42 2.72 6.27
C VAL A 60 9.46 1.76 5.59
N LEU A 61 8.75 0.93 6.36
CA LEU A 61 7.81 -0.03 5.80
C LEU A 61 6.63 0.65 5.08
N LYS A 62 6.04 1.69 5.69
CA LYS A 62 4.99 2.53 5.08
C LYS A 62 5.47 3.16 3.77
N GLN A 63 6.69 3.66 3.73
CA GLN A 63 7.30 4.22 2.52
C GLN A 63 7.47 3.17 1.42
N VAL A 64 8.04 2.01 1.73
CA VAL A 64 8.23 0.92 0.76
C VAL A 64 6.90 0.42 0.20
N ILE A 65 5.87 0.29 1.04
CA ILE A 65 4.52 -0.05 0.60
C ILE A 65 3.96 1.02 -0.33
N GLY A 66 4.07 2.31 0.05
CA GLY A 66 3.60 3.43 -0.76
C GLY A 66 4.27 3.50 -2.14
N GLN A 67 5.59 3.36 -2.19
CA GLN A 67 6.35 3.32 -3.45
C GLN A 67 5.95 2.13 -4.33
N THR A 68 5.77 0.94 -3.73
CA THR A 68 5.33 -0.26 -4.44
C THR A 68 3.93 -0.05 -5.04
N LEU A 69 3.03 0.56 -4.28
CA LEU A 69 1.67 0.87 -4.72
C LEU A 69 1.65 1.86 -5.88
N ILE A 70 2.37 2.97 -5.77
CA ILE A 70 2.43 3.98 -6.83
C ILE A 70 2.97 3.41 -8.13
N THR A 71 4.01 2.57 -8.05
CA THR A 71 4.55 1.87 -9.21
C THR A 71 3.50 0.99 -9.88
N LYS A 72 2.67 0.27 -9.10
CA LYS A 72 1.63 -0.61 -9.66
C LYS A 72 0.48 0.13 -10.35
N VAL A 73 0.17 1.36 -9.94
CA VAL A 73 -0.86 2.18 -10.60
C VAL A 73 -0.28 3.06 -11.72
N ASN A 74 0.86 2.63 -12.31
CA ASN A 74 1.60 3.34 -13.35
C ASN A 74 1.96 4.80 -12.97
N GLY A 75 2.11 5.06 -11.67
CA GLY A 75 2.55 6.35 -11.17
C GLY A 75 4.08 6.43 -11.09
N GLN A 76 4.62 7.61 -11.38
CA GLN A 76 5.97 7.94 -10.96
C GLN A 76 5.96 8.30 -9.46
N VAL A 77 6.90 7.74 -8.72
CA VAL A 77 7.16 8.10 -7.33
C VAL A 77 7.89 9.44 -7.32
N ASP A 78 7.24 10.49 -6.82
CA ASP A 78 7.95 11.72 -6.46
C ASP A 78 8.56 11.54 -5.07
N ASP A 79 9.82 11.12 -5.05
CA ASP A 79 10.57 10.72 -3.84
C ASP A 79 11.01 11.93 -2.99
N ARG A 80 10.66 13.16 -3.41
CA ARG A 80 11.12 14.41 -2.76
C ARG A 80 10.31 14.81 -1.52
N ARG A 81 9.24 14.09 -1.18
CA ARG A 81 8.42 14.39 0.01
C ARG A 81 8.23 13.13 0.85
N ALA A 82 8.57 13.24 2.13
CA ALA A 82 8.04 12.32 3.14
C ALA A 82 6.52 12.48 3.17
N ARG A 83 5.80 11.38 2.96
CA ARG A 83 4.33 11.33 2.94
C ARG A 83 3.86 10.35 3.99
N GLU A 84 2.76 10.70 4.65
CA GLU A 84 2.08 9.78 5.55
C GLU A 84 1.40 8.64 4.76
N PHE A 85 1.21 7.49 5.42
CA PHE A 85 0.68 6.30 4.74
C PHE A 85 -0.70 6.53 4.07
N PRO A 86 -1.68 7.23 4.70
CA PRO A 86 -2.95 7.55 4.06
C PRO A 86 -2.80 8.36 2.76
N GLU A 87 -1.83 9.27 2.70
CA GLU A 87 -1.59 10.09 1.51
C GLU A 87 -1.15 9.23 0.33
N TRP A 88 -0.28 8.23 0.56
CA TRP A 88 0.12 7.28 -0.49
C TRP A 88 -1.09 6.56 -1.10
N ILE A 89 -2.03 6.12 -0.26
CA ILE A 89 -3.25 5.44 -0.72
C ILE A 89 -4.14 6.39 -1.51
N GLN A 90 -4.34 7.62 -1.04
CA GLN A 90 -5.17 8.62 -1.75
C GLN A 90 -4.59 8.98 -3.12
N ILE A 91 -3.28 9.20 -3.22
CA ILE A 91 -2.61 9.51 -4.49
C ILE A 91 -2.72 8.34 -5.45
N ALA A 92 -2.50 7.12 -4.97
CA ALA A 92 -2.62 5.92 -5.78
C ALA A 92 -4.04 5.74 -6.31
N ARG A 93 -5.05 5.98 -5.47
CA ARG A 93 -6.47 5.93 -5.83
C ARG A 93 -6.79 6.96 -6.92
N ALA A 94 -6.33 8.20 -6.77
CA ALA A 94 -6.53 9.25 -7.77
C ALA A 94 -5.90 8.88 -9.12
N LYS A 95 -4.67 8.33 -9.12
CA LYS A 95 -3.99 7.87 -10.33
C LYS A 95 -4.72 6.70 -10.99
N PHE A 96 -5.13 5.70 -10.22
CA PHE A 96 -5.91 4.56 -10.71
C PHE A 96 -7.21 5.00 -11.39
N LEU A 97 -7.95 5.94 -10.76
CA LEU A 97 -9.17 6.50 -11.33
C LEU A 97 -8.92 7.35 -12.59
N SER A 98 -7.76 8.01 -12.68
CA SER A 98 -7.40 8.79 -13.86
C SER A 98 -7.02 7.90 -15.05
N SER A 99 -6.27 6.83 -14.80
CA SER A 99 -5.88 5.86 -15.83
C SER A 99 -7.06 5.05 -16.37
N SER A 100 -8.11 4.87 -15.57
CA SER A 100 -9.33 4.16 -15.97
C SER A 100 -10.35 5.04 -16.70
N ARG A 101 -10.15 6.36 -16.72
CA ARG A 101 -11.01 7.34 -17.40
C ARG A 101 -10.49 7.81 -18.77
N LEU A 102 -9.31 7.37 -19.19
CA LEU A 102 -8.78 7.66 -20.52
C LEU A 102 -9.37 6.65 -21.51
N PRO A 103 -10.18 7.07 -22.52
CA PRO A 103 -10.49 6.21 -23.64
C PRO A 103 -9.21 5.94 -24.43
N ALA A 104 -9.07 4.69 -24.89
CA ALA A 104 -7.98 4.23 -25.75
C ALA A 104 -7.89 5.04 -27.06
#